data_AF-A0A507R3Y6-F1
#
_entry.id   AF-A0A507R3Y6-F1
#
_cell.length_a   1.000
_cell.length_b   1.000
_cell.length_c   1.000
_cell.angle_alpha   90.00
_cell.angle_beta   90.00
_cell.angle_gamma   90.00
#
_symmetry.space_group_name_H-M   'P 1'
#
loop_
_entity.id
_entity.type
_entity.pdbx_description
1 polymer ?
#
loop_
_entity_poly.entity_id
_entity_poly.type
_entity_poly.pdbx_seq_one_letter_code
_entity_poly.pdbx_strand_id
1 'polypeptide(L)'
;MARLRLTTKQVNGGYYKGNRTGSMGHWGKNGSTYIIDWNKVRTYVVPDSLSEFKMPPTKSKYTKEENKNGRNIVYQRALEGEDYLQVWALENARESIALEENSELLGQKRTTGDETK
;
A
#
# COMPACT_ATOMS: atom_id res chain seq x y z
N MET A 1 2.58 -12.01 48.54
CA MET A 1 2.54 -10.73 47.78
C MET A 1 2.82 -11.01 46.32
N ALA A 2 1.83 -10.90 45.43
CA ALA A 2 2.01 -11.19 44.01
C ALA A 2 2.65 -9.99 43.27
N ARG A 3 3.70 -10.22 42.47
CA ARG A 3 4.35 -9.20 41.63
C ARG A 3 3.60 -9.02 40.30
N LEU A 4 2.38 -8.50 40.38
CA LEU A 4 1.58 -8.19 39.19
C LEU A 4 2.07 -6.90 38.52
N ARG A 5 1.92 -6.81 37.19
CA ARG A 5 2.30 -5.61 36.44
C ARG A 5 1.43 -4.43 36.85
N LEU A 6 2.06 -3.27 37.02
CA LEU A 6 1.36 -2.02 37.30
C LEU A 6 0.46 -1.60 36.13
N THR A 7 -0.79 -1.32 36.43
CA THR A 7 -1.83 -0.82 35.53
C THR A 7 -2.43 0.46 36.07
N THR A 8 -3.08 1.23 35.21
CA THR A 8 -3.76 2.48 35.57
C THR A 8 -4.93 2.29 36.55
N LYS A 9 -5.36 1.05 36.81
CA LYS A 9 -6.47 0.71 37.72
C LYS A 9 -6.01 0.31 39.12
N GLN A 10 -4.71 0.14 39.34
CA GLN A 10 -4.16 -0.32 40.62
C GLN A 10 -3.70 0.82 41.53
N VAL A 11 -3.42 2.01 40.98
CA VAL A 11 -2.89 3.16 41.72
C VAL A 11 -3.66 4.43 41.33
N ASN A 12 -3.85 5.32 42.29
CA ASN A 12 -4.39 6.67 42.07
C ASN A 12 -3.25 7.69 41.93
N GLY A 13 -3.53 8.90 41.43
CA GLY A 13 -2.64 10.06 41.53
C GLY A 13 -1.44 10.05 40.59
N GLY A 14 -1.60 10.59 39.38
CA GLY A 14 -0.46 10.97 38.51
C GLY A 14 0.12 9.85 37.64
N TYR A 15 -0.16 8.57 37.91
CA TYR A 15 0.23 7.49 37.01
C TYR A 15 -0.71 7.41 35.79
N TYR A 16 -0.38 8.14 34.72
CA TYR A 16 -1.05 8.04 33.43
C TYR A 16 -0.27 7.10 32.49
N LYS A 17 -0.98 6.17 31.86
CA LYS A 17 -0.42 5.29 30.82
C LYS A 17 -1.45 5.13 29.70
N GLY A 18 -1.07 5.55 28.49
CA GLY A 18 -1.94 5.51 27.32
C GLY A 18 -2.10 4.11 26.71
N ASN A 19 -3.11 3.99 25.84
CA ASN A 19 -3.47 2.75 25.14
C ASN A 19 -3.07 2.74 23.65
N ARG A 20 -2.03 3.51 23.27
CA ARG A 20 -1.57 3.65 21.87
C ARG A 20 -2.64 4.16 20.89
N THR A 21 -3.51 5.06 21.33
CA THR A 21 -4.54 5.68 20.48
C THR A 21 -3.97 6.62 19.41
N GLY A 22 -2.69 7.00 19.52
CA GLY A 22 -2.07 8.04 18.70
C GLY A 22 -2.37 9.44 19.26
N SER A 23 -1.50 10.42 18.97
CA SER A 23 -1.78 11.82 19.33
C SER A 23 -2.64 12.47 18.25
N MET A 24 -3.78 13.03 18.63
CA MET A 24 -4.72 13.70 17.71
C MET A 24 -4.56 15.22 17.72
N GLY A 25 -3.48 15.73 18.30
CA GLY A 25 -3.35 17.15 18.60
C GLY A 25 -2.24 17.44 19.59
N HIS A 26 -2.36 18.54 20.32
CA HIS A 26 -1.42 18.92 21.36
C HIS A 26 -2.11 19.72 22.47
N TRP A 27 -1.46 19.77 23.64
CA TRP A 27 -1.91 20.63 24.73
C TRP A 27 -1.51 22.09 24.47
N GLY A 28 -2.38 23.04 24.82
CA GLY A 28 -2.04 24.46 24.85
C GLY A 28 -1.02 24.78 25.95
N LYS A 29 -0.37 25.96 25.87
CA LYS A 29 0.72 26.36 26.78
C LYS A 29 0.37 26.25 28.27
N ASN A 30 -0.88 26.47 28.64
CA ASN A 30 -1.34 26.45 30.04
C ASN A 30 -1.95 25.10 30.45
N GLY A 31 -1.89 24.07 29.61
CA GLY A 31 -2.47 22.74 29.87
C GLY A 31 -4.01 22.72 29.98
N SER A 32 -4.69 23.86 29.83
CA SER A 32 -6.13 24.00 30.07
C SER A 32 -7.01 23.43 28.96
N THR A 33 -6.49 23.36 27.72
CA THR A 33 -7.26 22.92 26.56
C THR A 33 -6.40 22.06 25.65
N TYR A 34 -6.98 20.96 25.19
CA TYR A 34 -6.40 20.12 24.14
C TYR A 34 -6.88 20.61 22.77
N ILE A 35 -5.94 20.98 21.90
CA ILE A 35 -6.23 21.48 20.56
C ILE A 35 -6.09 20.31 19.58
N ILE A 36 -7.18 20.01 18.87
CA ILE A 36 -7.24 18.92 17.89
C ILE A 36 -6.61 19.37 16.57
N ASP A 37 -5.71 18.55 16.05
CA ASP A 37 -5.11 18.70 14.73
C ASP A 37 -5.84 17.77 13.76
N TRP A 38 -6.72 18.34 12.93
CA TRP A 38 -7.55 17.58 12.00
C TRP A 38 -6.74 16.79 10.96
N ASN A 39 -5.48 17.15 10.70
CA ASN A 39 -4.62 16.38 9.81
C ASN A 39 -4.17 15.03 10.41
N LYS A 40 -4.22 14.90 11.74
CA LYS A 40 -3.88 13.65 12.45
C LYS A 40 -5.09 12.77 12.69
N VAL A 41 -6.29 13.31 12.52
CA VAL A 41 -7.53 12.56 12.67
C VAL A 41 -7.65 11.58 11.51
N ARG A 42 -7.75 10.29 11.84
CA ARG A 42 -7.90 9.23 10.85
C ARG A 42 -9.33 9.26 10.29
N THR A 43 -9.45 9.28 8.97
CA THR A 43 -10.72 9.12 8.25
C THR A 43 -10.76 7.74 7.60
N TYR A 44 -11.95 7.16 7.52
CA TYR A 44 -12.19 5.89 6.85
C TYR A 44 -13.02 6.16 5.60
N VAL A 45 -12.41 5.96 4.43
CA VAL A 45 -13.08 6.19 3.14
C VAL A 45 -13.91 4.95 2.80
N VAL A 46 -15.23 5.11 2.83
CA VAL A 46 -16.19 4.06 2.48
C VAL A 46 -16.64 4.30 1.03
N PRO A 47 -16.55 3.32 0.12
CA PRO A 47 -17.02 3.46 -1.26
C PRO A 47 -18.55 3.46 -1.33
N ASP A 48 -19.12 4.25 -2.25
CA ASP A 48 -20.58 4.45 -2.35
C ASP A 48 -21.33 3.20 -2.85
N SER A 49 -20.73 2.42 -3.76
CA SER A 49 -21.39 1.30 -4.45
C SER A 49 -21.25 -0.05 -3.73
N LEU A 50 -21.26 -0.07 -2.39
CA LEU A 50 -21.07 -1.29 -1.61
C LEU A 50 -22.25 -2.27 -1.73
N SER A 51 -23.47 -1.75 -1.93
CA SER A 51 -24.69 -2.55 -2.09
C SER A 51 -24.74 -3.33 -3.41
N GLU A 52 -24.06 -2.85 -4.44
CA GLU A 52 -24.06 -3.44 -5.79
C GLU A 52 -22.86 -4.36 -6.03
N PHE A 53 -21.97 -4.49 -5.03
CA PHE A 53 -20.74 -5.26 -5.16
C PHE A 53 -21.05 -6.77 -5.26
N LYS A 54 -20.73 -7.36 -6.42
CA LYS A 54 -21.09 -8.75 -6.76
C LYS A 54 -20.16 -9.80 -6.17
N MET A 55 -18.99 -9.41 -5.67
CA MET A 55 -17.95 -10.34 -5.25
C MET A 55 -18.16 -10.77 -3.78
N PRO A 56 -18.23 -12.08 -3.50
CA PRO A 56 -18.36 -12.58 -2.13
C PRO A 56 -17.03 -12.44 -1.36
N PRO A 57 -17.05 -12.50 -0.01
CA PRO A 57 -15.84 -12.40 0.81
C PRO A 57 -14.90 -13.61 0.68
N THR A 58 -15.36 -14.71 0.09
CA THR A 58 -14.59 -15.92 -0.13
C THR A 58 -14.11 -16.01 -1.58
N LYS A 59 -12.82 -16.32 -1.77
CA LYS A 59 -12.20 -16.45 -3.09
C LYS A 59 -11.99 -17.91 -3.50
N SER A 60 -12.01 -18.17 -4.80
CA SER A 60 -11.42 -19.37 -5.38
C SER A 60 -9.88 -19.26 -5.39
N LYS A 61 -9.17 -20.39 -5.56
CA LYS A 61 -7.71 -20.38 -5.67
C LYS A 61 -7.31 -19.79 -7.03
N TYR A 62 -6.49 -18.74 -7.02
CA TYR A 62 -5.90 -18.18 -8.25
C TYR A 62 -4.90 -19.20 -8.81
N THR A 63 -5.18 -19.71 -10.00
CA THR A 63 -4.45 -20.85 -10.57
C THR A 63 -4.13 -20.58 -12.03
N LYS A 64 -2.89 -20.83 -12.44
CA LYS A 64 -2.46 -20.73 -13.84
C LYS A 64 -2.31 -22.14 -14.41
N GLU A 65 -2.69 -22.28 -15.69
CA GLU A 65 -2.48 -23.51 -16.45
C GLU A 65 -1.24 -23.32 -17.33
N GLU A 66 -0.26 -24.21 -17.21
CA GLU A 66 0.93 -24.19 -18.07
C GLU A 66 1.15 -25.58 -18.66
N ASN A 67 1.47 -25.63 -19.95
CA ASN A 67 1.81 -26.89 -20.63
C ASN A 67 3.31 -27.16 -20.48
N LYS A 68 3.67 -28.19 -19.70
CA LYS A 68 5.05 -28.69 -19.64
C LYS A 68 5.09 -30.09 -20.24
N ASN A 69 5.85 -30.25 -21.32
CA ASN A 69 6.11 -31.54 -21.99
C ASN A 69 4.81 -32.29 -22.37
N GLY A 70 3.81 -31.57 -22.88
CA GLY A 70 2.52 -32.16 -23.30
C GLY A 70 1.54 -32.44 -22.15
N ARG A 71 1.87 -32.07 -20.90
CA ARG A 71 0.97 -32.15 -19.75
C ARG A 71 0.59 -30.74 -19.29
N ASN A 72 -0.72 -30.48 -19.16
CA ASN A 72 -1.21 -29.26 -18.54
C ASN A 72 -1.10 -29.39 -17.02
N ILE A 73 -0.23 -28.59 -16.42
CA ILE A 73 -0.05 -28.52 -14.97
C ILE A 73 -0.73 -27.24 -14.48
N VAL A 74 -1.62 -27.45 -13.52
CA VAL A 74 -2.41 -26.41 -12.87
C VAL A 74 -1.68 -26.09 -11.56
N TYR A 75 -1.01 -24.93 -11.48
CA TYR A 75 -0.26 -24.54 -10.28
C TYR A 75 -0.66 -23.15 -9.78
N GLN A 76 -0.59 -22.99 -8.46
CA GLN A 76 -0.85 -21.73 -7.80
C GLN A 76 0.42 -20.87 -7.88
N ARG A 77 0.37 -19.77 -8.64
CA ARG A 77 1.44 -18.78 -8.74
C ARG A 77 0.92 -17.39 -8.44
N ALA A 78 1.67 -16.63 -7.64
CA ALA A 78 1.39 -15.23 -7.38
C ALA A 78 1.80 -14.38 -8.60
N LEU A 79 1.20 -13.20 -8.75
CA LEU A 79 1.60 -12.24 -9.79
C LEU A 79 3.03 -11.75 -9.48
N GLU A 80 3.95 -11.94 -10.41
CA GLU A 80 5.31 -11.44 -10.31
C GLU A 80 5.44 -10.04 -10.91
N GLY A 81 6.55 -9.36 -10.61
CA GLY A 81 6.80 -8.00 -11.12
C GLY A 81 6.84 -7.93 -12.65
N GLU A 82 7.45 -8.93 -13.29
CA GLU A 82 7.52 -8.98 -14.76
C GLU A 82 6.14 -9.26 -15.39
N ASP A 83 5.37 -10.19 -14.81
CA ASP A 83 3.98 -10.43 -15.21
C ASP A 83 3.15 -9.12 -15.14
N TYR A 84 3.34 -8.32 -14.09
CA TYR A 84 2.65 -7.04 -13.94
C TYR A 84 3.07 -6.03 -15.03
N LEU A 85 4.37 -5.92 -15.32
CA LEU A 85 4.86 -5.01 -16.36
C LEU A 85 4.28 -5.37 -17.74
N GLN A 86 4.22 -6.66 -18.07
CA GLN A 86 3.63 -7.12 -19.33
C GLN A 86 2.13 -6.81 -19.41
N VAL A 87 1.36 -7.12 -18.35
CA VAL A 87 -0.08 -6.80 -18.30
C VAL A 87 -0.30 -5.30 -18.41
N TRP A 88 0.48 -4.50 -17.68
CA TRP A 88 0.39 -3.05 -17.70
C TRP A 88 0.67 -2.47 -19.09
N ALA A 89 1.72 -2.94 -19.77
CA ALA A 89 2.09 -2.48 -21.11
C ALA A 89 1.00 -2.82 -22.15
N LEU A 90 0.39 -4.01 -22.03
CA LEU A 90 -0.71 -4.44 -22.90
C LEU A 90 -1.99 -3.63 -22.68
N GLU A 91 -2.36 -3.38 -21.43
CA GLU A 91 -3.57 -2.62 -21.08
C GLU A 91 -3.41 -1.12 -21.38
N ASN A 92 -2.20 -0.57 -21.24
CA ASN A 92 -1.89 0.85 -21.38
C ASN A 92 -0.97 1.12 -22.59
N ALA A 93 -1.30 0.52 -23.75
CA ALA A 93 -0.46 0.55 -24.94
C ALA A 93 0.01 1.96 -25.34
N ARG A 94 -0.84 2.98 -25.21
CA ARG A 94 -0.48 4.37 -25.55
C ARG A 94 0.62 4.93 -24.66
N GLU A 95 0.54 4.68 -23.36
CA GLU A 95 1.55 5.14 -22.38
C GLU A 95 2.84 4.33 -22.53
N SER A 96 2.73 3.03 -22.81
CA SER A 96 3.87 2.16 -23.07
C SER A 96 4.67 2.61 -24.28
N ILE A 97 4.00 2.83 -25.43
CA ILE A 97 4.65 3.29 -26.66
C ILE A 97 5.34 4.64 -26.43
N ALA A 98 4.67 5.59 -25.76
CA ALA A 98 5.26 6.88 -25.46
C ALA A 98 6.51 6.78 -24.57
N LEU A 99 6.55 5.83 -23.62
CA LEU A 99 7.74 5.59 -22.80
C LEU A 99 8.88 4.96 -23.62
N GLU A 100 8.57 4.02 -24.51
CA GLU A 100 9.55 3.39 -25.41
C GLU A 100 10.20 4.44 -26.32
N GLU A 101 9.40 5.25 -27.00
CA GLU A 101 9.88 6.35 -27.85
C GLU A 101 10.77 7.32 -27.08
N ASN A 102 10.35 7.72 -25.86
CA ASN A 102 11.15 8.60 -25.00
C ASN A 102 12.49 7.94 -24.60
N SER A 103 12.50 6.63 -24.37
CA SER A 103 13.72 5.89 -24.02
C SER A 103 14.70 5.80 -25.19
N GLU A 104 14.20 5.60 -26.41
CA GLU A 104 14.99 5.55 -27.64
C GLU A 104 15.62 6.91 -27.94
N LEU A 105 14.84 7.99 -27.80
CA LEU A 105 15.34 9.36 -27.97
C LEU A 105 16.44 9.70 -26.96
N LEU A 106 16.32 9.25 -25.71
CA LEU A 106 17.36 9.41 -24.69
C LEU A 106 18.61 8.57 -25.01
N GLY A 107 18.44 7.36 -25.55
CA GLY A 107 19.53 6.52 -26.01
C GLY A 107 20.33 7.18 -27.13
N GLN A 108 19.66 7.68 -28.17
CA GLN A 108 20.29 8.37 -29.30
C GLN A 108 21.06 9.64 -28.87
N LYS A 109 20.50 10.42 -27.94
CA LYS A 109 21.19 11.60 -27.39
C LYS A 109 22.48 11.25 -26.65
N ARG A 110 22.55 10.09 -25.99
CA ARG A 110 23.76 9.62 -25.30
C ARG A 110 24.83 9.18 -26.30
N THR A 111 24.46 8.46 -27.35
CA THR A 111 25.43 8.00 -28.36
C THR A 111 26.00 9.15 -29.18
N THR A 112 25.18 10.10 -29.61
CA THR A 112 25.63 11.27 -30.38
C THR A 112 26.46 12.26 -29.53
N GLY A 113 26.24 12.29 -28.21
CA GLY A 113 27.01 13.12 -27.28
C GLY A 113 28.42 12.59 -26.96
N ASP A 114 28.67 11.29 -27.13
CA ASP A 114 30.00 10.69 -26.97
C ASP A 114 30.85 10.75 -28.26
N GLU A 115 30.23 10.82 -29.44
CA GLU A 115 30.93 10.96 -30.73
C GLU A 115 31.45 12.39 -31.01
N THR A 116 31.06 13.37 -30.20
CA THR A 116 31.39 14.80 -30.38
C THR A 116 32.45 15.33 -29.40
N LYS A 117 33.20 14.44 -28.73
CA LYS A 117 34.34 14.78 -27.86
C LYS A 117 35.65 14.20 -28.34
#